data_AF-A0A3N5U0Z9-F1
#
_entry.id   AF-A0A3N5U0Z9-F1
#
_cell.length_a   1.000
_cell.length_b   1.000
_cell.length_c   1.000
_cell.angle_alpha   90.00
_cell.angle_beta   90.00
_cell.angle_gamma   90.00
#
_symmetry.space_group_name_H-M   'P 1'
#
loop_
_entity.id
_entity.type
_entity.pdbx_description
1 polymer ?
#
loop_
_entity_poly.entity_id
_entity_poly.type
_entity_poly.pdbx_seq_one_letter_code
_entity_poly.pdbx_strand_id
1 'polypeptide(L)'
;MTTGFASIIKLPEIRLVDQYKRRLDYLRISVTDRCNMKCIYCMTHEKVSKLNCKEILRYEEIFRIAGVFTQLGVSKIRITGGEPLVRKGICEFLAGLSGLKGVRDLSITTNGVFLKEYIKKIKSAGIRRLNISLDTLD
;
A
#
# COMPACT_ATOMS: atom_id res chain seq x y z
N MET A 1 25.17 44.71 -11.02
CA MET A 1 24.75 44.38 -12.39
C MET A 1 24.70 42.86 -12.49
N THR A 2 23.62 42.35 -13.09
CA THR A 2 23.40 40.97 -13.58
C THR A 2 23.43 39.84 -12.54
N THR A 3 22.27 39.44 -11.99
CA THR A 3 21.33 38.38 -12.49
C THR A 3 21.85 36.96 -12.19
N GLY A 4 21.06 35.99 -11.71
CA GLY A 4 19.60 35.89 -11.74
C GLY A 4 19.05 34.80 -10.82
N PHE A 5 17.81 35.04 -10.41
CA PHE A 5 16.71 34.09 -10.28
C PHE A 5 17.08 32.63 -9.99
N ALA A 6 17.39 32.32 -8.73
CA ALA A 6 16.90 31.08 -8.13
C ALA A 6 15.43 31.32 -7.75
N SER A 7 14.57 31.39 -8.76
CA SER A 7 13.13 31.29 -8.57
C SER A 7 12.87 29.94 -7.89
N ILE A 8 12.64 29.98 -6.58
CA ILE A 8 11.96 28.92 -5.86
C ILE A 8 10.61 28.81 -6.55
N ILE A 9 10.51 27.89 -7.52
CA ILE A 9 9.22 27.42 -8.00
C ILE A 9 8.63 26.73 -6.77
N LYS A 10 7.86 27.49 -5.98
CA LYS A 10 6.82 26.92 -5.15
C LYS A 10 5.94 26.19 -6.15
N LEU A 11 6.15 24.88 -6.26
CA LEU A 11 5.13 24.02 -6.82
C LEU A 11 3.83 24.45 -6.14
N PRO A 12 2.75 24.73 -6.88
CA PRO A 12 1.45 24.94 -6.26
C PRO A 12 1.21 23.79 -5.27
N GLU A 13 0.38 23.96 -4.24
CA GLU A 13 0.00 22.80 -3.43
C GLU A 13 -0.69 21.79 -4.36
N ILE A 14 0.09 20.89 -4.98
CA ILE A 14 -0.40 19.86 -5.88
C ILE A 14 -1.08 18.86 -4.97
N ARG A 15 -2.36 19.11 -4.74
CA ARG A 15 -3.25 18.22 -4.02
C ARG A 15 -4.05 17.49 -5.08
N LEU A 16 -4.04 16.17 -5.01
CA LEU A 16 -4.95 15.35 -5.80
C LEU A 16 -6.38 15.66 -5.35
N VAL A 17 -7.10 16.40 -6.19
CA VAL A 17 -8.50 16.77 -5.98
C VAL A 17 -9.29 16.31 -7.19
N ASP A 18 -10.39 15.59 -6.96
CA ASP A 18 -11.26 15.15 -8.04
C ASP A 18 -12.33 16.18 -8.42
N GLN A 19 -13.16 15.84 -9.40
CA GLN A 19 -14.24 16.71 -9.89
C GLN A 19 -15.32 17.02 -8.84
N TYR A 20 -15.41 16.21 -7.77
CA TYR A 20 -16.30 16.42 -6.63
C TYR A 20 -15.63 17.17 -5.48
N LYS A 21 -14.46 17.76 -5.71
CA LYS A 21 -13.67 18.51 -4.72
C LYS A 21 -13.21 17.66 -3.52
N ARG A 22 -13.12 16.33 -3.68
CA ARG A 22 -12.58 15.44 -2.63
C ARG A 22 -11.06 15.41 -2.72
N ARG A 23 -10.39 15.56 -1.58
CA ARG A 23 -8.94 15.41 -1.49
C ARG A 23 -8.57 13.93 -1.40
N LEU A 24 -7.77 13.45 -2.36
CA LEU A 24 -7.23 12.10 -2.37
C LEU A 24 -5.94 12.07 -1.55
N ASP A 25 -6.06 11.72 -0.26
CA ASP A 25 -4.93 11.65 0.68
C ASP A 25 -4.51 10.20 1.03
N TYR A 26 -5.16 9.23 0.41
CA TYR A 26 -5.10 7.81 0.74
C TYR A 26 -4.87 6.93 -0.50
N LEU A 27 -3.92 6.01 -0.40
CA LEU A 27 -3.58 5.04 -1.43
C LEU A 27 -3.75 3.61 -0.91
N ARG A 28 -4.60 2.83 -1.58
CA ARG A 28 -4.74 1.39 -1.34
C ARG A 28 -3.94 0.62 -2.38
N ILE A 29 -3.01 -0.19 -1.93
CA ILE A 29 -2.10 -0.94 -2.80
C ILE A 29 -2.41 -2.44 -2.65
N SER A 30 -2.88 -3.06 -3.74
CA SER A 30 -2.97 -4.52 -3.83
C SER A 30 -1.62 -5.08 -4.25
N VAL A 31 -0.94 -5.79 -3.35
CA VAL A 31 0.38 -6.36 -3.65
C VAL A 31 0.28 -7.75 -4.28
N THR A 32 -0.84 -8.44 -4.21
CA THR A 32 -0.95 -9.77 -4.82
C THR A 32 -2.41 -10.12 -5.03
N ASP A 33 -2.70 -11.00 -5.98
CA ASP A 33 -3.99 -11.63 -6.21
C ASP A 33 -4.13 -12.98 -5.46
N ARG A 34 -3.05 -13.49 -4.87
CA ARG A 34 -3.03 -14.78 -4.17
C ARG A 34 -3.55 -14.61 -2.74
N CYS A 35 -4.31 -15.60 -2.28
CA CYS A 35 -4.79 -15.72 -0.91
C CYS A 35 -4.63 -17.16 -0.43
N ASN A 36 -4.42 -17.35 0.87
CA ASN A 36 -4.43 -18.64 1.56
C ASN A 36 -5.84 -19.09 2.00
N MET A 37 -6.85 -18.23 1.85
CA MET A 37 -8.26 -18.53 2.09
C MET A 37 -9.09 -18.42 0.80
N LYS A 38 -10.30 -19.02 0.82
CA LYS A 38 -11.30 -18.96 -0.26
C LYS A 38 -12.65 -18.54 0.31
N CYS A 39 -12.75 -17.31 0.83
CA CYS A 39 -13.98 -16.83 1.46
C CYS A 39 -15.11 -16.76 0.44
N ILE A 40 -16.31 -17.24 0.81
CA ILE A 40 -17.46 -17.44 -0.08
C ILE A 40 -17.88 -16.15 -0.79
N TYR A 41 -17.81 -15.00 -0.10
CA TYR A 41 -18.21 -13.69 -0.62
C TYR A 41 -17.07 -12.93 -1.33
N CYS A 42 -15.82 -13.42 -1.25
CA CYS A 42 -14.65 -12.72 -1.80
C CYS A 42 -14.13 -13.41 -3.06
N MET A 43 -13.97 -14.73 -2.99
CA MET A 43 -13.49 -15.54 -4.09
C MET A 43 -14.65 -16.44 -4.52
N THR A 44 -15.55 -15.89 -5.34
CA THR A 44 -16.68 -16.63 -5.91
C THR A 44 -16.19 -17.84 -6.69
N HIS A 45 -17.02 -18.88 -6.79
CA HIS A 45 -16.68 -20.20 -7.36
C HIS A 45 -16.23 -20.18 -8.84
N GLU A 46 -16.31 -19.04 -9.52
CA GLU A 46 -15.67 -18.85 -10.81
C GLU A 46 -14.14 -18.83 -10.62
N LYS A 47 -13.43 -19.58 -11.46
CA LYS A 47 -11.96 -19.62 -11.45
C LYS A 47 -11.43 -18.22 -11.72
N VAL A 48 -11.21 -17.41 -10.68
CA VAL A 48 -10.43 -16.18 -10.81
C VAL A 48 -9.06 -16.62 -11.29
N SER A 49 -8.78 -16.38 -12.57
CA SER A 49 -7.51 -16.74 -13.17
C SER A 49 -6.43 -15.96 -12.44
N LYS A 50 -5.59 -16.66 -11.70
CA LYS A 50 -4.46 -16.02 -11.03
C LYS A 50 -3.56 -15.39 -12.09
N LEU A 51 -3.22 -14.14 -11.85
CA LEU A 51 -2.30 -13.41 -12.69
C LEU A 51 -0.93 -14.09 -12.68
N ASN A 52 -0.30 -14.11 -13.85
CA ASN A 52 1.10 -14.45 -13.96
C ASN A 52 1.91 -13.46 -13.11
N CYS A 53 3.01 -13.91 -12.52
CA CYS A 53 3.89 -13.03 -11.75
C CYS A 53 4.36 -11.81 -12.54
N LYS A 54 4.47 -11.91 -13.88
CA LYS A 54 4.85 -10.80 -14.77
C LYS A 54 3.77 -9.72 -14.93
N GLU A 55 2.52 -10.03 -14.62
CA GLU A 55 1.38 -9.10 -14.72
C GLU A 55 1.15 -8.32 -13.41
N ILE A 56 1.78 -8.75 -12.32
CA ILE A 56 1.74 -8.06 -11.04
C ILE A 56 2.94 -7.11 -10.96
N LEU A 57 2.67 -5.85 -10.59
CA LEU A 57 3.73 -4.87 -10.38
C LEU A 57 4.78 -5.38 -9.40
N ARG A 58 6.05 -5.19 -9.77
CA ARG A 58 7.20 -5.45 -8.90
C ARG A 58 7.23 -4.42 -7.77
N TYR A 59 7.92 -4.75 -6.68
CA TYR A 59 7.95 -3.86 -5.52
C TYR A 59 8.61 -2.53 -5.81
N GLU A 60 9.60 -2.50 -6.71
CA GLU A 60 10.29 -1.30 -7.16
C GLU A 60 9.34 -0.36 -7.90
N GLU A 61 8.42 -0.92 -8.70
CA GLU A 61 7.40 -0.16 -9.44
C GLU A 61 6.36 0.41 -8.48
N ILE A 62 5.87 -0.41 -7.56
CA ILE A 62 4.91 0.02 -6.53
C ILE A 62 5.54 1.11 -5.65
N PHE A 63 6.80 0.94 -5.24
CA PHE A 63 7.54 1.91 -4.43
C PHE A 63 7.69 3.25 -5.16
N ARG A 64 8.06 3.21 -6.44
CA ARG A 64 8.14 4.41 -7.29
C ARG A 64 6.80 5.13 -7.37
N ILE A 65 5.71 4.39 -7.62
CA ILE A 65 4.35 4.95 -7.71
C ILE A 65 3.95 5.58 -6.36
N ALA A 66 4.17 4.88 -5.26
CA ALA A 66 3.88 5.40 -3.92
C ALA A 66 4.65 6.70 -3.65
N GLY A 67 5.92 6.78 -4.02
CA GLY A 67 6.73 7.99 -3.87
C GLY A 67 6.24 9.18 -4.72
N VAL A 68 5.65 8.93 -5.90
CA VAL A 68 5.00 9.99 -6.68
C VAL A 68 3.71 10.44 -5.98
N PHE A 69 2.87 9.52 -5.51
CA PHE A 69 1.63 9.86 -4.80
C PHE A 69 1.88 10.65 -3.52
N THR A 70 2.96 10.37 -2.78
CA THR A 70 3.28 11.14 -1.57
C THR A 70 3.67 12.58 -1.88
N GLN A 71 4.34 12.82 -3.01
CA GLN A 71 4.63 14.19 -3.50
C GLN A 71 3.35 14.93 -3.90
N LEU A 72 2.31 14.21 -4.32
CA LEU A 72 0.99 14.75 -4.68
C LEU A 72 0.03 14.87 -3.47
N GLY A 73 0.54 14.68 -2.25
CA GLY A 73 -0.18 14.92 -1.02
C GLY A 73 -0.86 13.69 -0.39
N VAL A 74 -0.64 12.49 -0.92
CA VAL A 74 -1.02 11.24 -0.24
C VAL A 74 -0.16 11.07 1.01
N SER A 75 -0.80 10.79 2.14
CA SER A 75 -0.10 10.59 3.42
C SER A 75 -0.44 9.28 4.11
N LYS A 76 -1.46 8.57 3.62
CA LYS A 76 -1.93 7.30 4.17
C LYS A 76 -1.81 6.21 3.11
N ILE A 77 -1.18 5.10 3.45
CA ILE A 77 -1.04 3.94 2.58
C ILE A 77 -1.61 2.72 3.31
N ARG A 78 -2.48 1.97 2.62
CA ARG A 78 -2.95 0.66 3.07
C ARG A 78 -2.50 -0.42 2.10
N ILE A 79 -1.81 -1.42 2.65
CA ILE A 79 -1.40 -2.62 1.94
C ILE A 79 -2.49 -3.68 2.05
N THR A 80 -2.94 -4.14 0.90
CA THR A 80 -3.94 -5.20 0.72
C THR A 80 -3.47 -6.17 -0.35
N GLY A 81 -4.32 -7.11 -0.76
CA GLY A 81 -4.04 -8.08 -1.81
C GLY A 81 -5.25 -8.99 -1.98
N GLY A 82 -4.99 -10.26 -2.28
CA GLY A 82 -5.65 -11.37 -1.59
C GLY A 82 -5.19 -11.36 -0.13
N GLU A 83 -4.12 -12.10 0.18
CA GLU A 83 -3.43 -12.03 1.48
C GLU A 83 -2.02 -11.43 1.31
N PRO A 84 -1.75 -10.21 1.80
CA PRO A 84 -0.42 -9.60 1.64
C PRO A 84 0.74 -10.44 2.16
N LEU A 85 0.51 -11.18 3.26
CA LEU A 85 1.55 -11.98 3.91
C LEU A 85 1.96 -13.23 3.12
N VAL A 86 1.24 -13.59 2.05
CA VAL A 86 1.68 -14.67 1.15
C VAL A 86 2.70 -14.22 0.11
N ARG A 87 2.89 -12.91 -0.11
CA ARG A 87 3.86 -12.41 -1.09
C ARG A 87 5.26 -12.35 -0.46
N LYS A 88 6.20 -13.12 -1.03
CA LYS A 88 7.60 -13.13 -0.59
C LYS A 88 8.22 -11.73 -0.68
N GLY A 89 8.97 -11.33 0.35
CA GLY A 89 9.65 -10.03 0.41
C GLY A 89 8.76 -8.88 0.93
N ILE A 90 7.56 -9.18 1.43
CA ILE A 90 6.61 -8.16 1.86
C ILE A 90 7.15 -7.31 3.02
N CYS A 91 7.86 -7.89 3.99
CA CYS A 91 8.35 -7.14 5.15
C CYS A 91 9.42 -6.11 4.78
N GLU A 92 10.33 -6.47 3.87
CA GLU A 92 11.35 -5.59 3.33
C GLU A 92 10.70 -4.44 2.55
N PHE A 93 9.68 -4.76 1.74
CA PHE A 93 8.91 -3.76 1.03
C PHE A 93 8.17 -2.79 1.97
N LEU A 94 7.54 -3.30 3.04
CA LEU A 94 6.88 -2.49 4.06
C LEU A 94 7.85 -1.55 4.77
N ALA A 95 9.06 -2.03 5.09
CA ALA A 95 10.10 -1.23 5.70
C ALA A 95 10.53 -0.07 4.79
N GLY A 96 10.71 -0.34 3.49
CA GLY A 96 10.96 0.69 2.50
C GLY A 96 9.84 1.73 2.44
N LEU A 97 8.58 1.28 2.32
CA LEU A 97 7.42 2.19 2.28
C LEU A 97 7.29 3.04 3.55
N SER A 98 7.57 2.48 4.72
CA SER A 98 7.51 3.23 5.98
C SER A 98 8.55 4.35 6.04
N GLY A 99 9.65 4.23 5.28
CA GLY A 99 10.69 5.25 5.18
C GLY A 99 10.40 6.34 4.14
N LEU A 100 9.32 6.22 3.34
CA LEU A 100 8.99 7.23 2.34
C LEU A 100 8.59 8.56 2.98
N LYS A 101 9.26 9.64 2.57
CA LYS A 101 8.90 11.00 2.97
C LYS A 101 7.45 11.29 2.57
N GLY A 102 6.67 11.79 3.52
CA GLY A 102 5.25 12.13 3.34
C GLY A 102 4.27 11.05 3.83
N VAL A 103 4.72 9.80 3.98
CA VAL A 103 3.90 8.74 4.59
C VAL A 103 3.80 9.00 6.09
N ARG A 104 2.59 9.28 6.56
CA ARG A 104 2.26 9.47 7.98
C ARG A 104 1.59 8.23 8.57
N ASP A 105 0.94 7.47 7.72
CA ASP A 105 0.25 6.25 8.08
C ASP A 105 0.53 5.14 7.08
N LEU A 106 1.03 4.03 7.59
CA LEU A 106 1.14 2.78 6.85
C LEU A 106 0.42 1.68 7.64
N SER A 107 -0.53 1.03 6.95
CA SER A 107 -1.35 -0.04 7.51
C SER A 107 -1.41 -1.25 6.59
N ILE A 108 -1.75 -2.41 7.15
CA ILE A 108 -1.95 -3.66 6.42
C ILE A 108 -3.32 -4.24 6.76
N THR A 109 -3.99 -4.82 5.77
CA THR A 109 -5.20 -5.63 5.95
C THR A 109 -4.86 -7.09 5.69
N THR A 110 -5.18 -7.98 6.63
CA THR A 110 -4.84 -9.41 6.59
C THR A 110 -5.98 -10.24 7.20
N ASN A 111 -6.12 -11.50 6.79
CA ASN A 111 -6.97 -12.48 7.47
C ASN A 111 -6.38 -13.00 8.78
N GLY A 112 -5.12 -12.66 9.09
CA GLY A 112 -4.50 -12.95 10.38
C GLY A 112 -3.84 -14.33 10.51
N VAL A 113 -3.99 -15.25 9.54
CA VAL A 113 -3.43 -16.61 9.63
C VAL A 113 -1.90 -16.61 9.83
N PHE A 114 -1.20 -15.74 9.11
CA PHE A 114 0.27 -15.63 9.23
C PHE A 114 0.71 -14.60 10.27
N LEU A 115 -0.21 -14.01 11.04
CA LEU A 115 0.14 -12.89 11.90
C LEU A 115 1.09 -13.30 13.02
N LYS A 116 0.91 -14.49 13.62
CA LYS A 116 1.82 -15.00 14.68
C LYS A 116 3.28 -15.06 14.22
N GLU A 117 3.51 -15.45 12.97
CA GLU A 117 4.85 -15.57 12.39
C GLU A 117 5.42 -14.19 11.98
N TYR A 118 4.59 -13.31 11.44
CA TYR A 118 5.05 -12.06 10.83
C TYR A 118 4.96 -10.83 11.75
N ILE A 119 4.23 -10.88 12.87
CA ILE A 119 3.91 -9.69 13.68
C ILE A 119 5.16 -8.90 14.12
N LYS A 120 6.23 -9.61 14.53
CA LYS A 120 7.49 -8.96 14.93
C LYS A 120 8.13 -8.24 13.74
N LYS A 121 8.18 -8.88 12.57
CA LYS A 121 8.74 -8.30 11.34
C LYS A 121 7.91 -7.12 10.84
N ILE A 122 6.59 -7.23 10.86
CA ILE A 122 5.65 -6.16 10.51
C ILE A 122 5.86 -4.94 11.40
N LYS A 123 5.96 -5.15 12.72
CA LYS A 123 6.23 -4.06 13.67
C LYS A 123 7.60 -3.42 13.43
N SER A 124 8.64 -4.22 13.22
CA SER A 124 9.98 -3.72 12.90
C SER A 124 10.05 -2.99 11.55
N ALA A 125 9.17 -3.32 10.60
CA ALA A 125 9.03 -2.63 9.33
C ALA A 125 8.31 -1.27 9.45
N GLY A 126 7.97 -0.82 10.66
CA GLY A 126 7.38 0.50 10.91
C GLY A 126 5.85 0.55 10.80
N ILE A 127 5.19 -0.59 10.63
CA ILE A 127 3.72 -0.66 10.58
C ILE A 127 3.14 -0.42 11.97
N ARG A 128 2.20 0.53 12.04
CA ARG A 128 1.56 0.95 13.30
C ARG A 128 0.10 0.52 13.41
N ARG A 129 -0.53 0.13 12.30
CA ARG A 129 -1.94 -0.26 12.26
C ARG A 129 -2.16 -1.53 11.46
N LEU A 130 -2.94 -2.43 12.05
CA LEU A 130 -3.41 -3.65 11.43
C LEU A 130 -4.93 -3.59 11.29
N ASN A 131 -5.45 -4.13 10.20
CA ASN A 131 -6.87 -4.43 10.05
C ASN A 131 -6.97 -5.94 9.87
N ILE A 132 -7.62 -6.61 10.81
CA ILE A 132 -7.81 -8.06 10.76
C ILE A 132 -9.23 -8.33 10.25
N SER A 133 -9.33 -9.05 9.14
CA SER A 133 -10.60 -9.55 8.63
C SER A 133 -10.98 -10.81 9.40
N LEU A 134 -12.09 -10.76 10.15
CA LEU A 134 -12.62 -11.85 10.95
C LEU A 134 -14.15 -11.83 10.84
N ASP A 135 -14.71 -12.83 10.17
CA ASP A 135 -16.13 -12.82 9.80
C ASP A 135 -17.04 -13.47 10.86
N THR A 136 -16.50 -14.32 11.73
CA THR A 136 -17.24 -14.95 12.84
C THR A 136 -16.31 -15.29 14.01
N LEU A 137 -16.90 -15.42 15.21
CA LEU A 137 -16.27 -15.87 16.47
C LEU A 137 -16.97 -17.10 17.07
N ASP A 138 -18.02 -17.60 16.41
CA ASP A 138 -18.84 -18.73 16.86
C ASP A 138 -18.09 -20.06 16.91
#